data_AF-A0A9W6XFK4-F1
#
_entry.id   AF-A0A9W6XFK4-F1
#
_cell.length_a   1.000
_cell.length_b   1.000
_cell.length_c   1.000
_cell.angle_alpha   90.00
_cell.angle_beta   90.00
_cell.angle_gamma   90.00
#
_symmetry.space_group_name_H-M   'P 1'
#
loop_
_entity.id
_entity.type
_entity.pdbx_description
1 polymer ?
#
loop_
_entity_poly.entity_id
_entity_poly.type
_entity_poly.pdbx_seq_one_letter_code
_entity_poly.pdbx_strand_id
1 'polypeptide(L)'
;MRFEPELEMEAPSDLFAHTDDSTTTRLVPEYSSLFAHSASSSFFAYLPVYFWKHVVLESNRYATANEIRITTPFSMEKLMTFLGIMFYMTLTDKGEYSNYWGSQTDDAIFGGASTSLDTVMSLRRFKLIRRCLRF
;
A
#
# COMPACT_ATOMS: atom_id res chain seq x y z
N MET A 1 1.72 -35.01 0.57
CA MET A 1 1.80 -34.26 -0.69
C MET A 1 3.26 -34.22 -1.12
N ARG A 2 3.57 -34.76 -2.30
CA ARG A 2 4.92 -34.76 -2.87
C ARG A 2 4.93 -33.68 -3.96
N PHE A 3 5.86 -32.74 -3.87
CA PHE A 3 6.00 -31.66 -4.86
C PHE A 3 6.69 -32.23 -6.11
N GLU A 4 6.05 -32.12 -7.27
CA GLU A 4 6.54 -32.63 -8.55
C GLU A 4 6.80 -31.44 -9.49
N PRO A 5 8.05 -30.93 -9.57
CA PRO A 5 8.38 -29.70 -10.29
C PRO A 5 8.33 -29.83 -11.82
N GLU A 6 8.24 -31.05 -12.35
CA GLU A 6 8.15 -31.33 -13.79
C GLU A 6 6.70 -31.60 -14.24
N LEU A 7 5.73 -31.48 -13.34
CA LEU A 7 4.32 -31.69 -13.66
C LEU A 7 3.80 -30.51 -14.49
N GLU A 8 3.72 -30.68 -15.81
CA GLU A 8 3.02 -29.76 -16.69
C GLU A 8 1.51 -29.99 -16.57
N MET A 9 0.78 -28.97 -16.13
CA MET A 9 -0.68 -28.97 -16.14
C MET A 9 -1.17 -28.39 -17.47
N GLU A 10 -2.15 -29.04 -18.10
CA GLU A 10 -2.85 -28.45 -19.24
C GLU A 10 -3.45 -27.10 -18.86
N ALA A 11 -3.29 -26.12 -19.75
CA ALA A 11 -3.87 -24.80 -19.55
C ALA A 11 -5.40 -24.90 -19.42
N PRO A 12 -6.04 -24.12 -18.52
CA PRO A 12 -7.49 -24.12 -18.39
C PRO A 12 -8.17 -23.83 -19.73
N SER A 13 -9.08 -24.71 -20.15
CA SER A 13 -9.78 -24.62 -21.45
C SER A 13 -11.01 -23.70 -21.41
N ASP A 14 -11.35 -23.19 -20.23
CA ASP A 14 -12.53 -22.37 -19.94
C ASP A 14 -12.21 -20.87 -19.82
N LEU A 15 -11.01 -20.44 -20.25
CA LEU A 15 -10.66 -19.02 -20.24
C LEU A 15 -11.56 -18.23 -21.20
N PHE A 16 -12.03 -17.06 -20.74
CA PHE A 16 -12.80 -16.13 -21.55
C PHE A 16 -11.97 -15.66 -22.76
N ALA A 17 -12.47 -15.90 -23.97
CA ALA A 17 -11.86 -15.44 -25.21
C ALA A 17 -12.41 -14.07 -25.61
N HIS A 18 -11.50 -13.12 -25.84
CA HIS A 18 -11.83 -11.83 -26.40
C HIS A 18 -12.24 -11.94 -27.89
N THR A 19 -12.76 -10.87 -28.48
CA THR A 19 -13.21 -10.84 -29.88
C THR A 19 -12.11 -11.12 -30.91
N ASP A 20 -10.85 -11.11 -30.49
CA ASP A 20 -9.66 -11.45 -31.28
C ASP A 20 -9.06 -12.81 -30.91
N ASP A 21 -9.86 -13.69 -30.29
CA ASP A 21 -9.51 -15.02 -29.79
C ASP A 21 -8.37 -15.05 -28.76
N SER A 22 -7.99 -13.89 -28.22
CA SER A 22 -7.02 -13.80 -27.16
C SER A 22 -7.65 -14.11 -25.80
N THR A 23 -6.93 -14.85 -24.96
CA THR A 23 -7.27 -15.06 -23.54
C THR A 23 -6.41 -14.18 -22.61
N THR A 24 -5.69 -13.21 -23.19
CA THR A 24 -4.82 -12.31 -22.41
C THR A 24 -5.64 -11.33 -21.58
N THR A 25 -5.27 -11.14 -20.32
CA THR A 25 -5.90 -10.14 -19.45
C THR A 25 -5.76 -8.75 -20.05
N ARG A 26 -6.88 -8.02 -20.20
CA ARG A 26 -6.94 -6.65 -20.73
C ARG A 26 -7.68 -5.73 -19.79
N LEU A 27 -7.30 -4.45 -19.81
CA LEU A 27 -8.09 -3.40 -19.17
C LEU A 27 -9.38 -3.19 -19.96
N VAL A 28 -10.52 -3.26 -19.26
CA VAL A 28 -11.84 -3.00 -19.83
C VAL A 28 -11.90 -1.55 -20.34
N PRO A 29 -12.23 -1.31 -21.63
CA PRO A 29 -12.11 0.02 -22.26
C PRO A 29 -12.82 1.15 -21.51
N GLU A 30 -13.97 0.85 -20.91
CA GLU A 30 -14.80 1.76 -20.11
C GLU A 30 -14.07 2.32 -18.88
N TYR A 31 -13.10 1.58 -18.35
CA TYR A 31 -12.31 1.97 -17.18
C TYR A 31 -10.92 2.49 -17.53
N SER A 32 -10.57 2.57 -18.83
CA SER A 32 -9.25 3.04 -19.28
C SER A 32 -8.87 4.42 -18.76
N SER A 33 -9.86 5.32 -18.66
CA SER A 33 -9.68 6.68 -18.16
C SER A 33 -9.24 6.75 -16.68
N LEU A 34 -9.61 5.77 -15.85
CA LEU A 34 -9.19 5.69 -14.45
C LEU A 34 -7.67 5.53 -14.32
N PHE A 35 -7.03 4.94 -15.34
CA PHE A 35 -5.61 4.65 -15.39
C PHE A 35 -4.81 5.67 -16.21
N ALA A 36 -5.48 6.64 -16.85
CA ALA A 36 -4.86 7.63 -17.72
C ALA A 36 -4.35 8.88 -16.98
N HIS A 37 -4.78 9.13 -15.74
CA HIS A 37 -4.58 10.42 -15.06
C HIS A 37 -3.48 10.43 -14.00
N SER A 38 -3.47 9.48 -13.06
CA SER A 38 -2.42 9.40 -12.05
C SER A 38 -2.32 8.00 -11.47
N ALA A 39 -1.12 7.57 -11.09
CA ALA A 39 -0.90 6.30 -10.39
C ALA A 39 -1.79 6.15 -9.14
N SER A 40 -2.10 7.26 -8.46
CA SER A 40 -3.03 7.28 -7.34
C SER A 40 -4.47 6.95 -7.75
N SER A 41 -4.93 7.44 -8.91
CA SER A 41 -6.27 7.13 -9.44
C SER A 41 -6.39 5.64 -9.80
N SER A 42 -5.35 5.11 -10.46
CA SER A 42 -5.20 3.68 -10.76
C SER A 42 -5.25 2.83 -9.49
N PHE A 43 -4.57 3.25 -8.41
CA PHE A 43 -4.58 2.54 -7.13
C PHE A 43 -5.99 2.48 -6.52
N PHE A 44 -6.73 3.60 -6.53
CA PHE A 44 -8.09 3.65 -5.99
C PHE A 44 -9.13 2.94 -6.88
N ALA A 45 -8.80 2.64 -8.14
CA ALA A 45 -9.65 1.80 -8.98
C ALA A 45 -9.70 0.34 -8.48
N TYR A 46 -8.61 -0.17 -7.87
CA TYR A 46 -8.57 -1.53 -7.32
C TYR A 46 -9.30 -1.66 -5.98
N LEU A 47 -9.20 -0.65 -5.12
CA LEU A 47 -9.83 -0.63 -3.81
C LEU A 47 -10.61 0.67 -3.61
N PRO A 48 -11.96 0.62 -3.61
CA PRO A 48 -12.79 1.81 -3.51
C PRO A 48 -12.47 2.63 -2.26
N VAL A 49 -12.65 3.95 -2.33
CA VAL A 49 -12.47 4.86 -1.18
C VAL A 49 -13.29 4.42 0.05
N TYR A 50 -14.45 3.81 -0.16
CA TYR A 50 -15.29 3.29 0.92
C TYR A 50 -14.59 2.18 1.73
N PHE A 51 -13.86 1.28 1.06
CA PHE A 51 -13.08 0.24 1.74
C PHE A 51 -12.07 0.87 2.70
N TRP A 52 -11.35 1.89 2.25
CA TRP A 52 -10.37 2.56 3.11
C TRP A 52 -11.01 3.33 4.27
N LYS A 53 -12.19 3.91 4.07
CA LYS A 53 -12.97 4.51 5.17
C LYS A 53 -13.35 3.44 6.20
N HIS A 54 -13.72 2.24 5.77
CA HIS A 54 -14.00 1.11 6.65
C HIS A 54 -12.76 0.71 7.46
N VAL A 55 -11.60 0.58 6.79
CA VAL A 55 -10.32 0.30 7.45
C VAL A 55 -9.99 1.33 8.54
N VAL A 56 -10.19 2.62 8.28
CA VAL A 56 -10.00 3.68 9.28
C VAL A 56 -10.94 3.49 10.48
N LEU A 57 -12.22 3.21 10.22
CA LEU A 57 -13.21 3.00 11.27
C LEU A 57 -12.84 1.81 12.17
N GLU A 58 -12.56 0.65 11.57
CA GLU A 58 -12.25 -0.58 12.31
C GLU A 58 -10.92 -0.48 13.05
N SER A 59 -9.91 0.18 12.46
CA SER A 59 -8.63 0.41 13.14
C SER A 59 -8.78 1.29 14.38
N ASN A 60 -9.63 2.32 14.32
CA ASN A 60 -9.93 3.16 15.48
C ASN A 60 -10.74 2.39 16.54
N ARG A 61 -11.78 1.64 16.13
CA ARG A 61 -12.56 0.78 17.03
C ARG A 61 -11.68 -0.21 17.77
N TYR A 62 -10.77 -0.86 17.06
CA TYR A 62 -9.80 -1.78 17.64
C TYR A 62 -8.91 -1.10 18.67
N ALA A 63 -8.39 0.10 18.36
CA ALA A 63 -7.56 0.85 19.29
C ALA A 63 -8.33 1.20 20.58
N THR A 64 -9.59 1.61 20.47
CA THR A 64 -10.45 1.88 21.63
C THR A 64 -10.72 0.61 22.44
N ALA A 65 -11.13 -0.49 21.79
CA ALA A 65 -11.46 -1.74 22.46
C ALA A 65 -10.27 -2.39 23.19
N ASN A 66 -9.04 -2.11 22.75
CA ASN A 66 -7.80 -2.63 23.33
C ASN A 66 -7.04 -1.60 24.17
N GLU A 67 -7.69 -0.47 24.50
CA GLU A 67 -7.10 0.60 25.31
C GLU A 67 -5.74 1.11 24.79
N ILE A 68 -5.54 1.03 23.48
CA ILE A 68 -4.32 1.52 22.84
C ILE A 68 -4.38 3.03 22.82
N ARG A 69 -3.45 3.67 23.55
CA ARG A 69 -3.37 5.13 23.61
C ARG A 69 -3.03 5.73 22.24
N ILE A 70 -4.06 6.26 21.58
CA ILE A 70 -3.94 7.08 20.37
C ILE A 70 -4.22 8.53 20.74
N THR A 71 -3.26 9.44 20.54
CA THR A 71 -3.45 10.87 20.87
C THR A 71 -4.50 11.52 19.98
N THR A 72 -4.55 11.09 18.72
CA THR A 72 -5.54 11.51 17.73
C THR A 72 -6.07 10.27 16.99
N PRO A 73 -7.38 10.17 16.73
CA PRO A 73 -7.92 9.12 15.87
C PRO A 73 -7.22 9.06 14.52
N PHE A 74 -7.18 7.89 13.92
CA PHE A 74 -6.71 7.74 12.54
C PHE A 74 -7.70 8.42 11.60
N SER A 75 -7.16 9.15 10.62
CA SER A 75 -7.92 9.76 9.54
C SER A 75 -7.55 9.11 8.21
N MET A 76 -8.39 9.35 7.20
CA MET A 76 -8.15 8.94 5.83
C MET A 76 -6.78 9.43 5.32
N GLU A 77 -6.44 10.70 5.59
CA GLU A 77 -5.15 11.30 5.25
C GLU A 77 -3.99 10.51 5.88
N LYS A 78 -4.05 10.24 7.19
CA LYS A 78 -2.96 9.51 7.88
C LYS A 78 -2.84 8.07 7.40
N LEU A 79 -3.95 7.41 7.07
CA LEU A 79 -3.89 6.08 6.46
C LEU A 79 -3.21 6.13 5.08
N MET A 80 -3.55 7.11 4.25
CA MET A 80 -2.95 7.25 2.93
C MET A 80 -1.47 7.62 2.98
N THR A 81 -1.06 8.48 3.91
CA THR A 81 0.36 8.75 4.18
C THR A 81 1.08 7.47 4.62
N PHE A 82 0.48 6.66 5.50
CA PHE A 82 1.05 5.38 5.93
C PHE A 82 1.24 4.41 4.75
N LEU A 83 0.26 4.28 3.85
CA LEU A 83 0.38 3.45 2.65
C LEU A 83 1.46 3.97 1.69
N GLY A 84 1.55 5.29 1.51
CA GLY A 84 2.62 5.91 0.74
C GLY A 84 4.01 5.58 1.29
N ILE A 85 4.18 5.59 2.62
CA ILE A 85 5.43 5.15 3.26
C ILE A 85 5.69 3.67 3.00
N MET A 86 4.67 2.80 3.10
CA MET A 86 4.82 1.37 2.81
C MET A 86 5.28 1.11 1.37
N PHE A 87 4.73 1.82 0.39
CA PHE A 87 5.19 1.74 -1.00
C PHE A 87 6.62 2.23 -1.16
N TYR A 88 6.96 3.37 -0.55
CA TYR A 88 8.32 3.87 -0.56
C TYR A 88 9.32 2.87 0.04
N MET A 89 9.02 2.30 1.20
CA MET A 89 9.87 1.29 1.84
C MET A 89 10.00 0.00 1.01
N THR A 90 9.02 -0.30 0.15
CA THR A 90 9.10 -1.43 -0.79
C THR A 90 10.04 -1.12 -1.97
N LEU A 91 10.07 0.14 -2.42
CA LEU A 91 10.93 0.58 -3.53
C LEU A 91 12.37 0.91 -3.10
N THR A 92 12.52 1.38 -1.87
CA THR A 92 13.81 1.80 -1.30
C THR A 92 14.04 1.02 -0.02
N ASP A 93 14.69 -0.14 -0.13
CA ASP A 93 15.06 -0.94 1.04
C ASP A 93 16.30 -0.35 1.72
N LYS A 94 16.06 0.38 2.81
CA LYS A 94 17.11 0.89 3.70
C LYS A 94 17.28 0.00 4.93
N GLY A 95 16.61 -1.15 5.00
CA GLY A 95 16.65 -2.06 6.14
C GLY A 95 15.89 -1.52 7.37
N GLU A 96 16.64 -1.09 8.38
CA GLU A 96 16.05 -0.70 9.67
C GLU A 96 15.26 0.62 9.60
N TYR A 97 14.24 0.78 10.47
CA TYR A 97 13.46 2.01 10.54
C TYR A 97 14.31 3.27 10.80
N SER A 98 15.40 3.17 11.56
CA SER A 98 16.35 4.27 11.80
C SER A 98 17.01 4.79 10.52
N ASN A 99 16.99 4.03 9.43
CA ASN A 99 17.55 4.46 8.16
C ASN A 99 16.53 5.22 7.31
N TYR A 100 15.25 5.26 7.73
CA TYR A 100 14.18 6.04 7.09
C TYR A 100 13.73 7.24 7.93
N TRP A 101 13.86 7.14 9.25
CA TRP A 101 13.55 8.17 10.23
C TRP A 101 14.83 8.64 10.92
N GLY A 102 14.92 9.92 11.29
CA GLY A 102 16.12 10.51 11.87
C GLY A 102 17.15 10.99 10.83
N SER A 103 18.41 11.08 11.25
CA SER A 103 19.49 11.64 10.41
C SER A 103 19.76 10.76 9.20
N GLN A 104 19.64 11.31 8.01
CA GLN A 104 19.85 10.57 6.76
C GLN A 104 21.27 10.82 6.24
N THR A 105 21.99 9.75 5.90
CA THR A 105 23.32 9.84 5.27
C THR A 105 23.25 10.53 3.90
N ASP A 106 22.13 10.35 3.19
CA ASP A 106 21.88 10.93 1.87
C ASP A 106 21.81 12.46 1.92
N ASP A 107 21.32 13.02 3.02
CA ASP A 107 21.24 14.49 3.20
C ASP A 107 22.65 15.10 3.21
N ALA A 108 23.63 14.41 3.80
CA ALA A 108 25.03 14.83 3.82
C ALA A 108 25.73 14.67 2.46
N ILE A 109 25.33 13.67 1.67
CA ILE A 109 25.93 13.37 0.36
C ILE A 109 25.37 14.29 -0.73
N PHE A 110 24.06 14.51 -0.74
CA PHE A 110 23.37 15.23 -1.81
C PHE A 110 23.03 16.69 -1.47
N GLY A 111 23.32 17.14 -0.23
CA GLY A 111 23.12 18.54 0.19
C GLY A 111 21.66 19.01 0.12
N GLY A 112 20.71 18.07 0.13
CA GLY A 112 19.29 18.31 -0.13
C GLY A 112 18.45 18.54 1.13
N ALA A 113 17.20 18.99 0.91
CA ALA A 113 16.16 19.00 1.94
C ALA A 113 15.97 17.58 2.51
N SER A 114 15.83 17.48 3.84
CA SER A 114 15.95 16.18 4.52
C SER A 114 15.02 15.11 3.94
N THR A 115 15.61 13.98 3.57
CA THR A 115 14.92 12.78 3.09
C THR A 115 14.25 11.99 4.21
N SER A 116 14.33 12.48 5.45
CA SER A 116 13.75 11.85 6.63
C SER A 116 12.22 11.83 6.59
N LEU A 117 11.65 10.65 6.84
CA LEU A 117 10.22 10.47 6.96
C LEU A 117 9.61 11.14 8.21
N ASP A 118 10.41 11.67 9.14
CA ASP A 118 9.88 12.43 10.28
C ASP A 118 9.07 13.65 9.86
N THR A 119 9.42 14.26 8.72
CA THR A 119 8.68 15.38 8.14
C THR A 119 7.33 14.97 7.55
N VAL A 120 7.17 13.68 7.22
CA VAL A 120 5.97 13.11 6.60
C VAL A 120 5.05 12.49 7.66
N MET A 121 5.60 11.63 8.51
CA MET A 121 4.91 11.00 9.64
C MET A 121 5.93 10.49 10.64
N SER A 122 5.77 10.81 11.92
CA SER A 122 6.66 10.28 12.96
C SER A 122 6.64 8.74 13.02
N LEU A 123 7.79 8.14 13.33
CA LEU A 123 7.93 6.68 13.46
C LEU A 123 6.94 6.09 14.47
N ARG A 124 6.69 6.81 15.57
CA ARG A 124 5.70 6.40 16.58
C ARG A 124 4.31 6.28 15.97
N ARG A 125 3.89 7.25 15.15
CA ARG A 125 2.57 7.24 14.51
C ARG A 125 2.47 6.13 13.47
N PHE A 126 3.52 5.94 12.66
CA PHE A 126 3.60 4.85 11.70
C PHE A 126 3.43 3.48 12.36
N LYS A 127 4.20 3.19 13.42
CA LYS A 127 4.10 1.94 14.19
C LYS A 127 2.72 1.75 14.83
N LEU A 128 2.12 2.84 15.31
CA LEU A 128 0.80 2.81 15.92
C LEU A 128 -0.30 2.45 14.90
N ILE A 129 -0.27 3.04 13.70
CA ILE A 129 -1.18 2.65 12.60
C ILE A 129 -0.96 1.18 12.24
N ARG A 130 0.30 0.77 12.01
CA ARG A 130 0.64 -0.62 11.67
C ARG A 130 0.11 -1.63 12.71
N ARG A 131 0.19 -1.30 14.00
CA ARG A 131 -0.31 -2.15 15.09
C ARG A 131 -1.84 -2.26 15.09
N CYS A 132 -2.53 -1.16 14.80
CA CYS A 132 -3.98 -1.07 14.93
C CYS A 132 -4.74 -1.36 13.63
N LEU A 133 -4.05 -1.54 12.50
CA LEU A 133 -4.68 -1.69 11.19
C LEU A 133 -5.63 -2.90 11.15
N ARG A 134 -6.93 -2.67 10.89
CA ARG A 134 -7.97 -3.70 10.75
C ARG A 134 -8.81 -3.41 9.50
N PHE A 135 -9.31 -4.47 8.87
CA PHE A 135 -10.07 -4.46 7.63
C PHE A 135 -11.52 -4.83 7.87
#